data_AF-A0A318ULH0-F1
#
_entry.id   AF-A0A318ULH0-F1
#
_cell.length_a   1.000
_cell.length_b   1.000
_cell.length_c   1.000
_cell.angle_alpha   90.00
_cell.angle_beta   90.00
_cell.angle_gamma   90.00
#
_symmetry.space_group_name_H-M   'P 1'
#
loop_
_entity.id
_entity.type
_entity.pdbx_description
1 polymer ?
#
loop_
_entity_poly.entity_id
_entity_poly.type
_entity_poly.pdbx_seq_one_letter_code
_entity_poly.pdbx_strand_id
1 'polypeptide(L)'
;MDDSFTGLFKLNIMNILSTITEGGTHAPRLKGTLSLHPDQLVINALEILLDHDLESLPVCKNDHCVGIVYIKDLIWFLTTGNKKHDLLFHKFNFDLHTAVKKMKQMR
;
A
#
# COMPACT_ATOMS: atom_id res chain seq x y z
N MET A 1 -5.38 -25.23 -17.34
CA MET A 1 -5.29 -24.59 -16.01
C MET A 1 -5.60 -23.13 -16.28
N ASP A 2 -6.65 -22.63 -15.65
CA ASP A 2 -7.47 -21.51 -16.12
C ASP A 2 -6.74 -20.15 -16.16
N ASP A 3 -6.48 -19.63 -17.37
CA ASP A 3 -5.90 -18.30 -17.63
C ASP A 3 -6.92 -17.15 -17.48
N SER A 4 -8.18 -17.44 -17.11
CA SER A 4 -9.23 -16.43 -16.93
C SER A 4 -8.99 -15.50 -15.73
N PHE A 5 -8.20 -15.93 -14.74
CA PHE A 5 -7.84 -15.11 -13.59
C PHE A 5 -6.97 -13.91 -13.98
N THR A 6 -6.11 -14.08 -14.99
CA THR A 6 -5.26 -13.02 -15.56
C THR A 6 -6.06 -11.96 -16.32
N GLY A 7 -7.22 -12.34 -16.88
CA GLY A 7 -8.10 -11.45 -17.64
C GLY A 7 -8.88 -10.48 -16.76
N LEU A 8 -9.30 -10.91 -15.56
CA LEU A 8 -10.01 -10.05 -14.60
C LEU A 8 -9.11 -8.94 -14.04
N PHE A 9 -7.80 -9.20 -13.89
CA PHE A 9 -6.82 -8.19 -13.47
C PHE A 9 -6.55 -7.10 -14.52
N LYS A 10 -6.94 -7.35 -15.78
CA LYS A 10 -6.69 -6.43 -16.91
C LYS A 10 -7.77 -5.37 -17.06
N LEU A 11 -8.94 -5.54 -16.42
CA LEU A 11 -10.01 -4.55 -16.40
C LEU A 11 -9.81 -3.60 -15.21
N ASN A 12 -9.16 -2.46 -15.46
CA ASN A 12 -9.19 -1.26 -14.62
C ASN A 12 -8.34 -1.23 -13.31
N ILE A 13 -7.36 -2.11 -13.12
CA ILE A 13 -6.48 -2.15 -11.91
C ILE A 13 -5.28 -1.17 -11.97
N MET A 14 -5.05 -0.46 -13.09
CA MET A 14 -3.87 0.42 -13.24
C MET A 14 -3.88 1.74 -12.44
N ASN A 15 -4.85 1.96 -11.54
CA ASN A 15 -4.89 3.18 -10.74
C ASN A 15 -4.45 2.93 -9.28
N ILE A 16 -3.17 3.23 -9.00
CA ILE A 16 -2.64 3.27 -7.64
C ILE A 16 -3.34 4.39 -6.86
N LEU A 17 -4.17 4.02 -5.88
CA LEU A 17 -4.92 4.95 -5.04
C LEU A 17 -4.13 5.39 -3.81
N SER A 18 -3.21 4.55 -3.35
CA SER A 18 -2.36 4.80 -2.19
C SER A 18 -1.50 6.03 -2.43
N THR A 19 -1.37 6.84 -1.38
CA THR A 19 -0.63 8.10 -1.42
C THR A 19 -0.08 8.41 -0.03
N ILE A 20 1.14 8.92 0.02
CA ILE A 20 1.78 9.44 1.24
C ILE A 20 2.51 10.72 0.83
N THR A 21 2.33 11.78 1.62
CA THR A 21 2.88 13.11 1.35
C THR A 21 3.99 13.43 2.36
N GLU A 22 5.08 14.06 1.89
CA GLU A 22 6.22 14.44 2.77
C GLU A 22 5.94 15.72 3.59
N GLY A 23 4.80 16.40 3.37
CA GLY A 23 4.42 17.67 4.01
C GLY A 23 3.00 17.75 4.60
N GLY A 24 2.21 16.67 4.49
CA GLY A 24 0.86 16.57 5.05
C GLY A 24 -0.21 17.29 4.24
N THR A 25 -1.32 16.60 3.98
CA THR A 25 -2.62 17.25 4.14
C THR A 25 -2.70 17.51 5.65
N HIS A 26 -2.74 18.75 6.13
CA HIS A 26 -2.84 19.05 7.57
C HIS A 26 -4.22 18.69 8.15
N ALA A 27 -4.73 17.51 7.81
CA ALA A 27 -5.92 16.95 8.41
C ALA A 27 -5.54 16.35 9.77
N PRO A 28 -6.18 16.80 10.87
CA PRO A 28 -5.97 16.20 12.18
C PRO A 28 -6.37 14.73 12.13
N ARG A 29 -5.60 13.87 12.82
CA ARG A 29 -5.97 12.47 12.98
C ARG A 29 -7.32 12.37 13.71
N LEU A 30 -8.24 11.58 13.16
CA LEU A 30 -9.49 11.26 13.84
C LEU A 30 -9.18 10.39 15.07
N LYS A 31 -9.57 10.88 16.24
CA LYS A 31 -9.31 10.21 17.51
C LYS A 31 -10.14 8.92 17.58
N GLY A 32 -9.47 7.80 17.82
CA GLY A 32 -10.11 6.47 17.90
C GLY A 32 -10.14 5.67 16.59
N THR A 33 -9.62 6.22 15.48
CA THR A 33 -9.48 5.48 14.23
C THR A 33 -8.14 4.75 14.19
N LEU A 34 -8.15 3.50 13.73
CA LEU A 34 -6.94 2.73 13.44
C LEU A 34 -6.14 3.43 12.34
N SER A 35 -4.81 3.47 12.46
CA SER A 35 -3.94 4.12 11.47
C SER A 35 -2.59 3.43 11.39
N LEU A 36 -1.97 3.52 10.23
CA LEU A 36 -0.62 3.01 9.97
C LEU A 36 0.42 4.12 10.14
N HIS A 37 1.66 3.76 10.46
CA HIS A 37 2.79 4.70 10.43
C HIS A 37 3.50 4.62 9.06
N PRO A 38 3.98 5.73 8.45
CA PRO A 38 4.63 5.67 7.13
C PRO A 38 5.89 4.80 7.10
N ASP A 39 6.59 4.68 8.23
CA ASP A 39 7.80 3.86 8.36
C ASP A 39 7.47 2.38 8.71
N GLN A 40 6.18 2.03 8.82
CA GLN A 40 5.74 0.66 9.06
C GLN A 40 5.98 -0.20 7.81
N LEU A 41 6.34 -1.47 8.01
CA LEU A 41 6.53 -2.41 6.91
C LEU A 41 5.22 -2.71 6.19
N VAL A 42 5.30 -2.90 4.87
CA VAL A 42 4.18 -3.29 4.01
C VAL A 42 3.52 -4.57 4.52
N ILE A 43 4.28 -5.56 4.95
CA ILE A 43 3.73 -6.83 5.42
C ILE A 43 2.90 -6.65 6.70
N ASN A 44 3.38 -5.84 7.65
CA ASN A 44 2.65 -5.55 8.89
C ASN A 44 1.38 -4.75 8.59
N ALA A 45 1.42 -3.83 7.63
CA ALA A 45 0.24 -3.08 7.21
C ALA A 45 -0.82 -3.98 6.56
N LEU A 46 -0.36 -4.95 5.75
CA LEU A 46 -1.23 -5.93 5.10
C LEU A 46 -1.89 -6.86 6.13
N GLU A 47 -1.14 -7.34 7.12
CA GLU A 47 -1.66 -8.13 8.24
C GLU A 47 -2.78 -7.38 8.97
N ILE A 48 -2.56 -6.13 9.36
CA ILE A 48 -3.59 -5.30 10.02
C ILE A 48 -4.83 -5.11 9.14
N LEU A 49 -4.66 -4.81 7.85
CA LEU A 49 -5.79 -4.63 6.94
C LEU A 49 -6.62 -5.92 6.80
N LEU A 50 -5.97 -7.08 6.73
CA LEU A 50 -6.62 -8.39 6.61
C LEU A 50 -7.32 -8.80 7.91
N ASP A 51 -6.65 -8.68 9.05
CA ASP A 51 -7.17 -9.09 10.36
C ASP A 51 -8.40 -8.28 10.76
N HIS A 52 -8.49 -7.03 10.30
CA HIS A 52 -9.62 -6.14 10.56
C HIS A 52 -10.64 -6.06 9.41
N ASP A 53 -10.45 -6.82 8.33
CA ASP A 53 -11.30 -6.79 7.12
C ASP A 53 -11.49 -5.37 6.55
N LEU A 54 -10.39 -4.61 6.46
CA LEU A 54 -10.38 -3.22 6.02
C LEU A 54 -9.77 -3.08 4.62
N GLU A 55 -10.45 -2.35 3.74
CA GLU A 55 -9.95 -2.08 2.38
C GLU A 55 -8.83 -1.03 2.36
N SER A 56 -8.80 -0.14 3.35
CA SER A 56 -7.81 0.94 3.45
C SER A 56 -7.64 1.47 4.87
N LEU A 57 -6.48 2.06 5.14
CA LEU A 57 -6.19 2.75 6.40
C LEU A 57 -5.50 4.09 6.16
N PRO A 58 -5.79 5.11 6.99
CA PRO A 58 -5.02 6.34 6.99
C PRO A 58 -3.60 6.07 7.47
N VAL A 59 -2.64 6.77 6.87
CA VAL A 59 -1.24 6.79 7.30
C VAL A 59 -1.02 8.07 8.08
N CYS A 60 -0.57 7.96 9.33
CA CYS A 60 -0.41 9.09 10.24
C CYS A 60 1.04 9.19 10.75
N LYS A 61 1.54 10.43 10.87
CA LYS A 61 2.84 10.76 11.48
C LYS A 61 2.67 12.02 12.33
N ASN A 62 3.21 12.00 13.56
CA ASN A 62 3.12 13.14 14.50
C ASN A 62 1.68 13.69 14.66
N ASP A 63 0.69 12.80 14.85
CA ASP A 63 -0.74 13.14 15.00
C ASP A 63 -1.44 13.77 13.77
N HIS A 64 -0.78 13.79 12.61
CA HIS A 64 -1.36 14.23 11.35
C HIS A 64 -1.55 13.09 10.36
N CYS A 65 -2.66 13.11 9.63
CA CYS A 65 -2.89 12.18 8.52
C CYS A 65 -2.07 12.64 7.30
N VAL A 66 -1.08 11.84 6.90
CA VAL A 66 -0.16 12.16 5.80
C VAL A 66 -0.46 11.39 4.52
N GLY A 67 -1.47 10.51 4.54
CA GLY A 67 -1.79 9.66 3.40
C GLY A 67 -2.87 8.62 3.67
N ILE A 68 -3.08 7.77 2.68
CA ILE A 68 -3.97 6.61 2.75
C ILE A 68 -3.33 5.46 1.98
N VAL A 69 -3.48 4.25 2.50
CA VAL A 69 -3.00 3.02 1.87
C VAL A 69 -4.16 2.07 1.68
N TYR A 70 -4.26 1.48 0.49
CA TYR A 70 -5.28 0.51 0.11
C TYR A 70 -4.68 -0.89 0.03
N ILE A 71 -5.41 -1.88 0.54
CA ILE A 71 -4.95 -3.28 0.55
C ILE A 71 -4.58 -3.79 -0.85
N LYS A 72 -5.39 -3.45 -1.85
CA LYS A 72 -5.17 -3.85 -3.25
C LYS A 72 -3.85 -3.34 -3.82
N ASP A 73 -3.42 -2.14 -3.43
CA ASP A 73 -2.18 -1.54 -3.94
C ASP A 73 -0.95 -2.20 -3.28
N LEU A 74 -1.06 -2.57 -2.00
CA LEU A 74 -0.02 -3.35 -1.31
C LEU A 74 0.14 -4.73 -1.93
N ILE A 75 -0.96 -5.45 -2.15
CA ILE A 75 -0.96 -6.77 -2.81
C ILE A 75 -0.35 -6.64 -4.21
N TRP A 76 -0.77 -5.62 -4.98
CA TRP A 76 -0.21 -5.36 -6.30
C TRP A 76 1.29 -5.08 -6.26
N PHE A 77 1.78 -4.26 -5.33
CA PHE A 77 3.19 -3.92 -5.20
C PHE A 77 4.06 -5.14 -4.87
N LEU A 78 3.57 -5.99 -3.97
CA LEU A 78 4.25 -7.23 -3.62
C LEU A 78 4.31 -8.15 -4.83
N THR A 79 3.18 -8.40 -5.48
CA THR A 79 3.04 -9.40 -6.56
C THR A 79 3.59 -8.96 -7.92
N THR A 80 3.69 -7.65 -8.19
CA THR A 80 4.15 -7.11 -9.48
C THR A 80 5.67 -7.13 -9.60
N GLY A 81 6.26 -8.14 -10.25
CA GLY A 81 7.71 -8.23 -10.49
C GLY A 81 8.08 -7.93 -11.94
N ASN A 82 8.99 -6.97 -12.18
CA ASN A 82 9.36 -6.55 -13.53
C ASN A 82 10.79 -6.91 -13.99
N LYS A 83 11.63 -7.55 -13.16
CA LYS A 83 12.94 -8.10 -13.61
C LYS A 83 13.31 -9.35 -12.82
N LYS A 84 14.10 -10.22 -13.47
CA LYS A 84 14.62 -11.54 -13.03
C LYS A 84 15.31 -11.59 -11.64
N HIS A 85 15.43 -10.45 -10.94
CA HIS A 85 16.17 -10.27 -9.69
C HIS A 85 15.39 -9.53 -8.57
N ASP A 86 14.17 -9.01 -8.83
CA ASP A 86 13.32 -8.44 -7.77
C ASP A 86 12.50 -9.57 -7.12
N LEU A 87 13.14 -10.37 -6.27
CA LEU A 87 12.43 -11.42 -5.53
C LEU A 87 11.40 -10.78 -4.58
N LEU A 88 10.20 -11.36 -4.52
CA LEU A 88 9.11 -10.98 -3.61
C LEU A 88 9.60 -10.76 -2.17
N PHE A 89 10.56 -11.58 -1.73
CA PHE A 89 11.16 -11.52 -0.40
C PHE A 89 11.78 -10.17 -0.05
N HIS A 90 12.40 -9.49 -1.02
CA HIS A 90 12.98 -8.17 -0.78
C HIS A 90 11.91 -7.09 -0.58
N LYS A 91 10.69 -7.32 -1.08
CA LYS A 91 9.59 -6.37 -1.01
C LYS A 91 8.81 -6.41 0.30
N PHE A 92 8.84 -7.52 1.03
CA PHE A 92 8.14 -7.63 2.32
C PHE A 92 8.67 -6.65 3.38
N ASN A 93 9.96 -6.30 3.28
CA ASN A 93 10.62 -5.39 4.21
C ASN A 93 10.63 -3.93 3.75
N PHE A 94 9.85 -3.58 2.72
CA PHE A 94 9.67 -2.17 2.38
C PHE A 94 8.78 -1.49 3.41
N ASP A 95 9.16 -0.30 3.83
CA ASP A 95 8.25 0.60 4.52
C ASP A 95 7.16 1.14 3.57
N LEU A 96 6.02 1.54 4.12
CA LEU A 96 4.88 2.06 3.35
C LEU A 96 5.25 3.28 2.51
N HIS A 97 6.05 4.20 3.05
CA HIS A 97 6.47 5.40 2.33
C HIS A 97 7.26 5.05 1.06
N THR A 98 8.29 4.22 1.19
CA THR A 98 9.11 3.77 0.06
C THR A 98 8.30 2.93 -0.92
N ALA A 99 7.41 2.06 -0.43
CA ALA A 99 6.55 1.23 -1.28
C ALA A 99 5.61 2.09 -2.13
N VAL A 100 4.87 3.02 -1.52
CA VAL A 100 3.96 3.93 -2.23
C VAL A 100 4.71 4.79 -3.23
N LYS A 101 5.88 5.32 -2.88
CA LYS A 101 6.74 6.08 -3.80
C LYS A 101 7.14 5.24 -5.02
N LYS A 102 7.55 3.98 -4.81
CA LYS A 102 7.89 3.05 -5.90
C LYS A 102 6.67 2.71 -6.75
N MET A 103 5.50 2.46 -6.16
CA MET A 103 4.27 2.17 -6.92
C MET A 103 3.96 3.29 -7.91
N LYS A 104 4.13 4.55 -7.50
CA LYS A 104 3.92 5.73 -8.38
C LYS A 104 4.95 5.84 -9.50
N GLN A 105 6.18 5.35 -9.30
CA GLN A 105 7.25 5.32 -10.30
C GLN A 105 7.12 4.16 -11.30
N MET A 106 6.38 3.11 -10.94
CA MET A 106 6.10 1.95 -11.81
C MET A 106 4.96 2.22 -12.81
N ARG A 107 4.29 3.37 -12.67
CA ARG A 107 3.22 3.85 -13.53
C ARG A 107 3.79 4.53 -14.76
#